data_AF-F9WCU3-F1
#
_entry.id   AF-F9WCU3-F1
#
_cell.length_a   1.000
_cell.length_b   1.000
_cell.length_c   1.000
_cell.angle_alpha   90.00
_cell.angle_beta   90.00
_cell.angle_gamma   90.00
#
_symmetry.space_group_name_H-M   'P 1'
#
loop_
_entity.id
_entity.type
_entity.pdbx_description
1 polymer ?
#
loop_
_entity_poly.entity_id
_entity_poly.type
_entity_poly.pdbx_seq_one_letter_code
_entity_poly.pdbx_strand_id
1 'polypeptide(L)'
;MTPDAVSPRDTPCDVIFASRVLSIIPLNVAGPWTAPVDAELAAFSMLSRMISRSIRQLLEAITTLMFCKGRTAVPLHMIGEIQQGLPFSTPVEFGSGVLVEYMLMKDKCTLKDLEDAFPECTYLRHDLATLFYFWDLAVQVLHRIETKENFCVDPACLVSANERMKKAQKNLNIHTGMRETYY
;
A
#
# COMPACT_ATOMS: atom_id res chain seq x y z
N MET A 1 3.00 6.87 32.38
CA MET A 1 1.92 7.68 31.79
C MET A 1 2.29 7.87 30.34
N THR A 2 1.72 7.05 29.46
CA THR A 2 1.88 7.13 28.01
C THR A 2 0.94 8.21 27.49
N PRO A 3 1.41 9.39 27.05
CA PRO A 3 0.54 10.34 26.39
C PRO A 3 0.35 9.88 24.94
N ASP A 4 -0.86 10.09 24.42
CA ASP A 4 -1.25 9.98 23.01
C ASP A 4 -1.55 8.57 22.47
N ALA A 5 -2.36 7.79 23.20
CA ALA A 5 -3.20 6.79 22.55
C ALA A 5 -4.35 7.52 21.83
N VAL A 6 -4.11 7.92 20.58
CA VAL A 6 -5.17 8.45 19.71
C VAL A 6 -6.26 7.38 19.59
N SER A 7 -7.48 7.73 19.98
CA SER A 7 -8.65 6.87 19.82
C SER A 7 -8.87 6.61 18.32
N PRO A 8 -9.03 5.35 17.86
CA PRO A 8 -9.24 5.01 16.44
C PRO A 8 -10.44 5.71 15.78
N ARG A 9 -11.32 6.33 16.57
CA ARG A 9 -12.57 6.96 16.12
C ARG A 9 -12.42 8.39 15.59
N ASP A 10 -11.26 9.00 15.73
CA ASP A 10 -11.03 10.41 15.34
C ASP A 10 -10.11 10.55 14.11
N THR A 11 -9.73 9.45 13.44
CA THR A 11 -8.87 9.50 12.26
C THR A 11 -9.60 10.19 11.09
N PRO A 12 -9.07 11.28 10.52
CA PRO A 12 -9.68 11.96 9.39
C PRO A 12 -9.82 11.06 8.15
N CYS A 13 -10.91 11.19 7.40
CA CYS A 13 -11.18 10.36 6.22
C CYS A 13 -10.06 10.37 5.18
N ASP A 14 -9.39 11.50 4.99
CA ASP A 14 -8.27 11.65 4.06
C ASP A 14 -7.04 10.85 4.50
N VAL A 15 -6.81 10.75 5.82
CA VAL A 15 -5.76 9.91 6.41
C VAL A 15 -6.10 8.43 6.25
N ILE A 16 -7.34 8.04 6.57
CA ILE A 16 -7.80 6.65 6.38
C ILE A 16 -7.62 6.25 4.92
N PHE A 17 -8.07 7.10 3.99
CA PHE A 17 -7.96 6.82 2.56
C PHE A 17 -6.51 6.60 2.13
N ALA A 18 -5.62 7.52 2.49
CA ALA A 18 -4.19 7.40 2.14
C ALA A 18 -3.53 6.17 2.78
N SER A 19 -3.80 5.90 4.06
CA SER A 19 -3.21 4.76 4.77
C SER A 19 -3.67 3.42 4.19
N ARG A 20 -4.96 3.29 3.82
CA ARG A 20 -5.50 2.07 3.18
C ARG A 20 -4.98 1.88 1.76
N VAL A 21 -4.84 2.94 0.96
CA VAL A 21 -4.27 2.84 -0.39
C VAL A 21 -2.82 2.38 -0.33
N LEU A 22 -2.06 2.86 0.65
CA LEU A 22 -0.63 2.55 0.78
C LEU A 22 -0.33 1.26 1.54
N SER A 23 -1.29 0.70 2.27
CA SER A 23 -1.15 -0.57 3.00
C SER A 23 -1.03 -1.81 2.11
N ILE A 24 -0.87 -1.66 0.80
CA ILE A 24 -0.59 -2.77 -0.12
C ILE A 24 0.89 -2.82 -0.51
N ILE A 25 1.66 -1.79 -0.16
CA ILE A 25 3.07 -1.69 -0.47
C ILE A 25 3.88 -2.29 0.69
N PRO A 26 4.76 -3.26 0.45
CA PRO A 26 5.57 -3.86 1.50
C PRO A 26 6.61 -2.87 2.05
N LEU A 27 7.01 -3.06 3.30
CA LEU A 27 8.11 -2.32 3.93
C LEU A 27 9.32 -3.23 4.17
N ASN A 28 10.52 -2.65 4.19
CA ASN A 28 11.73 -3.36 4.54
C ASN A 28 11.92 -3.40 6.07
N VAL A 29 11.25 -4.36 6.72
CA VAL A 29 11.24 -4.53 8.18
C VAL A 29 12.25 -5.60 8.61
N ALA A 30 13.14 -5.25 9.55
CA ALA A 30 14.02 -6.21 10.22
C ALA A 30 13.52 -6.51 11.63
N GLY A 31 13.11 -7.76 11.85
CA GLY A 31 12.66 -8.23 13.16
C GLY A 31 11.13 -8.13 13.36
N PRO A 32 10.65 -8.40 14.58
CA PRO A 32 9.22 -8.35 14.88
C PRO A 32 8.71 -6.91 14.90
N TRP A 33 7.50 -6.70 14.36
CA TRP A 33 6.81 -5.41 14.42
C TRP A 33 6.46 -5.04 15.85
N THR A 34 6.84 -3.83 16.28
CA THR A 34 6.59 -3.34 17.64
C THR A 34 5.68 -2.11 17.67
N ALA A 35 5.42 -1.49 16.51
CA ALA A 35 4.61 -0.31 16.44
C ALA A 35 3.11 -0.57 16.73
N PRO A 36 2.32 0.48 17.04
CA PRO A 36 0.91 0.36 17.37
C PRO A 36 0.10 -0.37 16.29
N VAL A 37 -0.90 -1.16 16.73
CA VAL A 37 -1.79 -1.88 15.83
C VAL A 37 -3.12 -1.13 15.73
N ASP A 38 -3.43 -0.62 14.53
CA ASP A 38 -4.80 -0.21 14.19
C ASP A 38 -5.62 -1.44 13.77
N ALA A 39 -6.67 -1.75 14.55
CA ALA A 39 -7.55 -2.89 14.31
C ALA A 39 -8.33 -2.76 12.98
N GLU A 40 -8.73 -1.56 12.59
CA GLU A 40 -9.43 -1.33 11.33
C GLU A 40 -8.50 -1.52 10.14
N LEU A 41 -7.24 -1.06 10.25
CA LEU A 41 -6.23 -1.25 9.23
C LEU A 41 -5.84 -2.72 9.09
N ALA A 42 -5.71 -3.41 10.23
CA ALA A 42 -5.44 -4.85 10.24
C ALA A 42 -6.59 -5.61 9.56
N ALA A 43 -7.85 -5.26 9.84
CA ALA A 43 -9.01 -5.84 9.19
C ALA A 43 -9.01 -5.58 7.67
N PHE A 44 -8.76 -4.34 7.25
CA PHE A 44 -8.64 -3.97 5.83
C PHE A 44 -7.54 -4.78 5.14
N SER A 45 -6.37 -4.89 5.76
CA SER A 45 -5.23 -5.62 5.21
C SER A 45 -5.51 -7.12 5.09
N MET A 46 -6.23 -7.70 6.05
CA MET A 46 -6.69 -9.09 5.99
C MET A 46 -7.67 -9.31 4.84
N LEU A 47 -8.63 -8.40 4.63
CA LEU A 47 -9.56 -8.46 3.50
C LEU A 47 -8.81 -8.35 2.16
N SER A 48 -7.90 -7.39 2.03
CA SER A 48 -7.05 -7.20 0.84
C SER A 48 -6.21 -8.44 0.53
N ARG A 49 -5.64 -9.08 1.56
CA ARG A 49 -4.90 -10.34 1.42
C ARG A 49 -5.80 -11.49 0.96
N MET A 50 -7.01 -11.60 1.52
CA MET A 50 -7.99 -12.61 1.10
C MET A 50 -8.43 -12.42 -0.35
N ILE A 51 -8.69 -11.18 -0.78
CA ILE A 51 -9.04 -10.85 -2.16
C ILE A 51 -7.88 -11.22 -3.10
N SER A 52 -6.66 -10.79 -2.81
CA SER A 52 -5.47 -11.11 -3.62
C SER A 52 -5.28 -12.62 -3.77
N ARG A 53 -5.40 -13.38 -2.67
CA ARG A 53 -5.35 -14.85 -2.70
C ARG A 53 -6.47 -15.45 -3.55
N SER A 54 -7.69 -14.93 -3.45
CA SER A 54 -8.85 -15.45 -4.19
C SER A 54 -8.70 -15.21 -5.69
N ILE A 55 -8.20 -14.03 -6.09
CA ILE A 55 -7.90 -13.70 -7.49
C ILE A 55 -6.81 -14.63 -8.02
N ARG A 56 -5.74 -14.87 -7.26
CA ARG A 56 -4.68 -15.81 -7.63
C ARG A 56 -5.24 -17.22 -7.88
N GLN A 57 -6.02 -17.74 -6.94
CA GLN A 57 -6.61 -19.07 -7.06
C GLN A 57 -7.55 -19.19 -8.27
N LEU A 58 -8.37 -18.16 -8.51
CA LEU A 58 -9.25 -18.12 -9.68
C LEU A 58 -8.45 -18.11 -10.99
N LEU A 59 -7.37 -17.32 -11.05
CA LEU A 59 -6.50 -17.25 -12.22
C LEU A 59 -5.79 -18.59 -12.47
N GLU A 60 -5.29 -19.25 -11.43
CA GLU A 60 -4.69 -20.59 -11.51
C GLU A 60 -5.70 -21.62 -12.04
N ALA A 61 -6.96 -21.56 -11.58
CA ALA A 61 -8.04 -22.43 -12.05
C ALA A 61 -8.39 -22.18 -13.52
N ILE A 62 -8.55 -20.90 -13.92
CA ILE A 62 -8.82 -20.52 -15.32
C ILE A 62 -7.68 -20.97 -16.23
N THR A 63 -6.43 -20.75 -15.81
CA THR A 63 -5.24 -21.14 -16.57
C THR A 63 -5.22 -22.65 -16.77
N THR A 64 -5.43 -23.42 -15.70
CA THR A 64 -5.52 -24.90 -15.77
C THR A 64 -6.61 -25.35 -16.74
N LEU A 65 -7.80 -24.73 -16.69
CA LEU A 65 -8.89 -25.03 -17.62
C LEU A 65 -8.54 -24.72 -19.08
N MET A 66 -7.77 -23.66 -19.34
CA MET A 66 -7.28 -23.35 -20.69
C MET A 66 -6.33 -24.41 -21.22
N PHE A 67 -5.39 -24.88 -20.39
CA PHE A 67 -4.49 -25.98 -20.76
C PHE A 67 -5.23 -27.28 -21.01
N CYS A 68 -6.12 -27.70 -20.10
CA CYS A 68 -6.88 -28.95 -20.24
C CYS A 68 -7.78 -28.97 -21.49
N LYS A 69 -8.29 -27.81 -21.92
CA LYS A 69 -9.13 -27.68 -23.12
C LYS A 69 -8.33 -27.43 -24.40
N GLY A 70 -6.99 -27.38 -24.35
CA GLY A 70 -6.15 -27.03 -25.49
C GLY A 70 -6.41 -25.61 -26.03
N ARG A 71 -6.90 -24.69 -25.19
CA ARG A 71 -7.25 -23.31 -25.55
C ARG A 71 -6.11 -22.33 -25.30
N THR A 72 -4.88 -22.77 -25.52
CA THR A 72 -3.69 -21.95 -25.33
C THR A 72 -2.59 -22.37 -26.30
N ALA A 73 -1.82 -21.40 -26.79
CA ALA A 73 -0.61 -21.63 -27.56
C ALA A 73 0.66 -21.65 -26.67
N VAL A 74 0.50 -21.33 -25.39
CA VAL A 74 1.60 -21.31 -24.41
C VAL A 74 1.99 -22.75 -24.06
N PRO A 75 3.27 -23.12 -24.14
CA PRO A 75 3.74 -24.44 -23.67
C PRO A 75 3.58 -24.61 -22.16
N LEU A 76 3.24 -25.83 -21.70
CA LEU A 76 2.99 -26.10 -20.27
C LEU A 76 4.19 -25.75 -19.36
N HIS A 77 5.43 -25.95 -19.83
CA HIS A 77 6.63 -25.65 -19.04
C HIS A 77 6.81 -24.15 -18.75
N MET A 78 6.21 -23.26 -19.54
CA MET A 78 6.29 -21.81 -19.35
C MET A 78 5.33 -21.30 -18.26
N ILE A 79 4.41 -22.15 -17.76
CA ILE A 79 3.38 -21.71 -16.81
C ILE A 79 3.98 -21.20 -15.50
N GLY A 80 5.08 -21.80 -15.05
CA GLY A 80 5.77 -21.39 -13.83
C GLY A 80 6.34 -19.98 -13.95
N GLU A 81 6.94 -19.64 -15.09
CA GLU A 81 7.47 -18.31 -15.37
C GLU A 81 6.35 -17.26 -15.44
N ILE A 82 5.24 -17.61 -16.09
CA ILE A 82 4.05 -16.74 -16.13
C ILE A 82 3.50 -16.51 -14.73
N GLN A 83 3.40 -17.57 -13.92
CA GLN A 83 2.95 -17.46 -12.53
C GLN A 83 3.85 -16.57 -11.67
N GLN A 84 5.17 -16.65 -11.87
CA GLN A 84 6.14 -15.80 -11.17
C GLN A 84 6.04 -14.33 -11.60
N GLY A 85 5.66 -14.05 -12.85
CA GLY A 85 5.44 -12.69 -13.33
C GLY A 85 4.14 -12.03 -12.85
N LEU A 86 3.25 -12.77 -12.18
CA LEU A 86 2.00 -12.23 -11.66
C LEU A 86 2.19 -11.55 -10.29
N PRO A 87 1.44 -10.48 -9.99
CA PRO A 87 1.57 -9.71 -8.75
C PRO A 87 0.88 -10.39 -7.56
N PHE A 88 1.05 -11.71 -7.39
CA PHE A 88 0.45 -12.50 -6.29
C PHE A 88 1.48 -13.25 -5.44
N SER A 89 2.77 -13.04 -5.71
CA SER A 89 3.89 -13.62 -4.94
C SER A 89 4.12 -12.88 -3.63
N THR A 90 3.95 -11.55 -3.62
CA THR A 90 4.15 -10.71 -2.44
C THR A 90 2.83 -10.54 -1.67
N PRO A 91 2.76 -10.96 -0.39
CA PRO A 91 1.58 -10.75 0.42
C PRO A 91 1.37 -9.27 0.73
N VAL A 92 0.11 -8.85 0.84
CA VAL A 92 -0.25 -7.53 1.37
C VAL A 92 0.21 -7.41 2.82
N GLU A 93 0.94 -6.35 3.14
CA GLU A 93 1.48 -6.05 4.46
C GLU A 93 0.85 -4.77 5.04
N PHE A 94 0.51 -4.77 6.33
CA PHE A 94 -0.17 -3.61 6.95
C PHE A 94 0.79 -2.52 7.45
N GLY A 95 2.10 -2.80 7.52
CA GLY A 95 3.08 -1.90 8.15
C GLY A 95 3.17 -0.54 7.48
N SER A 96 3.13 -0.49 6.15
CA SER A 96 3.09 0.76 5.37
C SER A 96 1.87 1.61 5.67
N GLY A 97 0.71 0.98 5.84
CA GLY A 97 -0.51 1.68 6.25
C GLY A 97 -0.36 2.34 7.62
N VAL A 98 0.19 1.61 8.60
CA VAL A 98 0.38 2.13 9.97
C VAL A 98 1.37 3.29 9.96
N LEU A 99 2.46 3.13 9.22
CA LEU A 99 3.49 4.16 9.06
C LEU A 99 2.92 5.44 8.43
N VAL A 100 2.14 5.30 7.36
CA VAL A 100 1.49 6.43 6.68
C VAL A 100 0.46 7.09 7.60
N GLU A 101 -0.34 6.31 8.31
CA GLU A 101 -1.32 6.83 9.27
C GLU A 101 -0.63 7.65 10.36
N TYR A 102 0.42 7.12 11.00
CA TYR A 102 1.22 7.84 11.98
C TYR A 102 1.83 9.13 11.42
N MET A 103 2.40 9.06 10.22
CA MET A 103 3.01 10.20 9.52
C MET A 103 1.98 11.32 9.28
N LEU A 104 0.77 10.97 8.85
CA LEU A 104 -0.26 11.92 8.45
C LEU A 104 -1.10 12.47 9.62
N MET A 105 -1.16 11.75 10.72
CA MET A 105 -1.82 12.19 11.96
C MET A 105 -1.00 13.23 12.73
N LYS A 106 0.32 13.30 12.49
CA LYS A 106 1.21 14.25 13.15
C LYS A 106 1.37 15.53 12.31
N ASP A 107 1.02 16.69 12.87
CA ASP A 107 1.04 17.99 12.17
C ASP A 107 2.40 18.34 11.53
N LYS A 108 3.49 17.98 12.23
CA LYS A 108 4.88 18.14 11.80
C LYS A 108 5.65 16.87 12.11
N CYS A 109 5.53 15.88 11.22
CA CYS A 109 6.33 14.67 11.28
C CYS A 109 7.69 14.89 10.61
N THR A 110 8.77 14.58 11.33
CA THR A 110 10.15 14.54 10.79
C THR A 110 10.58 13.10 10.54
N LEU A 111 11.63 12.90 9.73
CA LEU A 111 12.14 11.55 9.49
C LEU A 111 12.60 10.87 10.80
N LYS A 112 13.20 11.63 11.71
CA LYS A 112 13.63 11.12 13.02
C LYS A 112 12.45 10.62 13.85
N ASP A 113 11.31 11.31 13.81
CA ASP A 113 10.11 10.84 14.50
C ASP A 113 9.65 9.46 14.01
N LEU A 114 9.81 9.20 12.71
CA LEU A 114 9.48 7.91 12.10
C LEU A 114 10.53 6.84 12.44
N GLU A 115 11.82 7.19 12.43
CA GLU A 115 12.90 6.29 12.86
C GLU A 115 12.75 5.86 14.33
N ASP A 116 12.37 6.80 15.20
CA ASP A 116 12.16 6.55 16.63
C ASP A 116 10.88 5.71 16.87
N ALA A 117 9.82 5.92 16.06
CA ALA A 117 8.55 5.21 16.19
C ALA A 117 8.54 3.82 15.54
N PHE A 118 9.36 3.61 14.50
CA PHE A 118 9.44 2.39 13.71
C PHE A 118 10.90 1.93 13.55
N PRO A 119 11.61 1.61 14.65
CA PRO A 119 13.03 1.23 14.61
C PRO A 119 13.31 -0.03 13.78
N GLU A 120 12.31 -0.87 13.55
CA GLU A 120 12.38 -2.05 12.70
C GLU A 120 12.44 -1.74 11.20
N CYS A 121 12.12 -0.52 10.76
CA CYS A 121 12.14 -0.11 9.35
C CYS A 121 13.55 0.26 8.88
N THR A 122 14.31 -0.73 8.40
CA THR A 122 15.74 -0.58 8.08
C THR A 122 16.06 0.30 6.87
N TYR A 123 15.15 0.40 5.91
CA TYR A 123 15.33 1.22 4.70
C TYR A 123 14.26 2.31 4.58
N LEU A 124 13.87 2.90 5.72
CA LEU A 124 12.75 3.84 5.84
C LEU A 124 12.73 4.94 4.77
N ARG A 125 13.86 5.60 4.49
CA ARG A 125 13.92 6.67 3.47
C ARG A 125 13.60 6.15 2.06
N HIS A 126 14.11 4.97 1.71
CA HIS A 126 13.82 4.33 0.43
C HIS A 126 12.35 3.92 0.37
N ASP A 127 11.84 3.28 1.42
CA ASP A 127 10.44 2.86 1.51
C ASP A 127 9.49 4.05 1.39
N LEU A 128 9.77 5.16 2.08
CA LEU A 128 9.01 6.41 1.94
C LEU A 128 9.04 6.94 0.50
N ALA A 129 10.20 6.91 -0.16
CA ALA A 129 10.29 7.34 -1.56
C ALA A 129 9.40 6.49 -2.47
N THR A 130 9.35 5.18 -2.26
CA THR A 130 8.41 4.30 -2.96
C THR A 130 6.97 4.64 -2.63
N LEU A 131 6.62 4.80 -1.36
CA LEU A 131 5.25 5.08 -0.95
C LEU A 131 4.74 6.37 -1.62
N PHE A 132 5.55 7.43 -1.64
CA PHE A 132 5.20 8.67 -2.33
C PHE A 132 5.09 8.49 -3.86
N TYR A 133 6.01 7.73 -4.47
CA TYR A 133 5.94 7.44 -5.90
C TYR A 133 4.68 6.65 -6.27
N PHE A 134 4.35 5.61 -5.49
CA PHE A 134 3.15 4.84 -5.69
C PHE A 134 1.89 5.68 -5.48
N TRP A 135 1.87 6.55 -4.46
CA TRP A 135 0.78 7.49 -4.23
C TRP A 135 0.53 8.39 -5.45
N ASP A 136 1.57 8.97 -6.03
CA ASP A 136 1.46 9.80 -7.23
C ASP A 136 0.86 9.03 -8.41
N LEU A 137 1.21 7.75 -8.57
CA LEU A 137 0.60 6.87 -9.57
C LEU A 137 -0.86 6.57 -9.26
N ALA A 138 -1.18 6.25 -8.00
CA ALA A 138 -2.53 5.92 -7.57
C ALA A 138 -3.49 7.09 -7.80
N VAL A 139 -3.09 8.31 -7.43
CA VAL A 139 -3.89 9.53 -7.67
C VAL A 139 -4.15 9.74 -9.17
N GLN A 140 -3.14 9.55 -10.02
CA GLN A 140 -3.31 9.65 -11.48
C GLN A 140 -4.30 8.62 -12.04
N VAL A 141 -4.24 7.39 -11.54
CA VAL A 141 -5.15 6.31 -11.95
C VAL A 141 -6.57 6.61 -11.49
N LEU A 142 -6.75 7.00 -10.23
CA LEU A 142 -8.06 7.29 -9.64
C LEU A 142 -8.77 8.44 -10.38
N HIS A 143 -8.06 9.53 -10.68
CA HIS A 143 -8.63 10.62 -11.48
C HIS A 143 -9.06 10.17 -12.88
N ARG A 144 -8.36 9.21 -13.49
CA ARG A 144 -8.73 8.69 -14.82
C ARG A 144 -9.92 7.74 -14.75
N ILE A 145 -10.05 6.94 -13.70
CA ILE A 145 -11.16 6.01 -13.51
C ILE A 145 -12.46 6.77 -13.20
N GLU A 146 -12.38 7.79 -12.34
CA GLU A 146 -13.50 8.66 -11.98
C GLU A 146 -14.20 9.27 -13.21
N THR A 147 -13.44 9.63 -14.24
CA THR A 147 -14.02 10.19 -15.48
C THR A 147 -14.78 9.19 -16.37
N LYS A 148 -14.66 7.89 -16.10
CA LYS A 148 -15.16 6.83 -17.00
C LYS A 148 -16.24 5.95 -16.38
N GLU A 149 -16.25 5.80 -15.07
CA GLU A 149 -17.17 4.95 -14.34
C GLU A 149 -17.80 5.72 -13.17
N ASN A 150 -19.03 5.37 -12.76
CA ASN A 150 -19.65 5.88 -11.52
C ASN A 150 -18.89 5.31 -10.30
N PHE A 151 -17.68 5.81 -10.09
CA PHE A 151 -16.79 5.36 -9.05
C PHE A 151 -17.13 6.04 -7.72
N CYS A 152 -16.99 5.30 -6.61
CA CYS A 152 -17.53 5.69 -5.30
C CYS A 152 -16.53 6.44 -4.41
N VAL A 153 -15.39 6.92 -4.96
CA VAL A 153 -14.44 7.71 -4.16
C VAL A 153 -14.91 9.16 -4.16
N ASP A 154 -15.13 9.70 -2.96
CA ASP A 154 -15.43 11.11 -2.78
C ASP A 154 -14.27 11.97 -3.34
N PRO A 155 -14.51 12.79 -4.37
CA PRO A 155 -13.47 13.59 -5.00
C PRO A 155 -12.81 14.57 -4.01
N ALA A 156 -13.59 15.08 -3.04
CA ALA A 156 -13.07 15.99 -2.01
C ALA A 156 -12.08 15.27 -1.08
N CYS A 157 -12.36 14.01 -0.74
CA CYS A 157 -11.47 13.17 0.07
C CYS A 157 -10.14 12.91 -0.66
N LEU A 158 -10.19 12.57 -1.96
CA LEU A 158 -8.99 12.34 -2.76
C LEU A 158 -8.11 13.60 -2.85
N VAL A 159 -8.72 14.77 -3.06
CA VAL A 159 -8.00 16.05 -3.10
C VAL A 159 -7.35 16.36 -1.76
N SER A 160 -8.10 16.25 -0.65
CA SER A 160 -7.58 16.48 0.71
C SER A 160 -6.42 15.53 1.05
N ALA A 161 -6.57 14.24 0.74
CA ALA A 161 -5.52 13.24 0.97
C ALA A 161 -4.26 13.57 0.16
N ASN A 162 -4.42 13.99 -1.09
CA ASN A 162 -3.31 14.34 -1.96
C ASN A 162 -2.56 15.58 -1.46
N GLU A 163 -3.26 16.61 -0.99
CA GLU A 163 -2.64 17.78 -0.37
C GLU A 163 -1.86 17.42 0.89
N ARG A 164 -2.43 16.58 1.76
CA ARG A 164 -1.78 16.13 2.98
C ARG A 164 -0.52 15.30 2.68
N MET A 165 -0.59 14.39 1.72
CA MET A 165 0.55 13.58 1.28
C MET A 165 1.68 14.44 0.70
N LYS A 166 1.36 15.42 -0.15
CA LYS A 166 2.35 16.37 -0.69
C LYS A 166 3.00 17.23 0.41
N LYS A 167 2.23 17.63 1.42
CA LYS A 167 2.76 18.35 2.58
C LYS A 167 3.71 17.46 3.39
N ALA A 168 3.33 16.22 3.65
CA ALA A 168 4.17 15.24 4.36
C ALA A 168 5.48 14.98 3.61
N GLN A 169 5.42 14.77 2.30
CA GLN A 169 6.61 14.57 1.46
C GLN A 169 7.60 15.75 1.55
N LYS A 170 7.09 16.97 1.47
CA LYS A 170 7.90 18.19 1.61
C LYS A 170 8.52 18.32 2.99
N ASN A 171 7.75 18.05 4.06
CA ASN A 171 8.23 18.11 5.44
C ASN A 171 9.36 17.10 5.70
N LEU A 172 9.26 15.90 5.12
CA LEU A 172 10.25 14.84 5.27
C LEU A 172 11.46 15.00 4.33
N ASN A 173 11.42 15.95 3.40
CA ASN A 173 12.43 16.17 2.37
C ASN A 173 12.79 14.88 1.61
N ILE A 174 11.75 14.17 1.12
CA ILE A 174 11.87 12.94 0.34
C ILE A 174 11.65 13.25 -1.13
N HIS A 175 12.68 13.05 -1.95
CA HIS A 175 12.59 13.21 -3.40
C HIS A 175 12.18 11.88 -4.04
N THR A 176 11.07 11.88 -4.79
CA THR A 176 10.63 10.76 -5.62
C THR A 176 11.49 10.73 -6.89
N GLY A 177 12.72 10.25 -6.74
CA GLY A 177 13.78 10.44 -7.73
C GLY A 177 14.58 9.19 -8.02
N MET A 178 13.97 8.00 -8.05
CA MET A 178 14.57 6.85 -8.73
C MET A 178 13.54 5.75 -8.98
N ARG A 179 13.46 5.28 -10.23
CA ARG A 179 12.94 3.96 -10.57
C ARG A 179 13.93 2.93 -10.04
N GLU A 180 13.90 2.64 -8.75
CA GLU A 180 14.51 1.41 -8.28
C GLU A 180 13.42 0.34 -8.37
N THR A 181 13.60 -0.51 -9.38
CA THR A 181 12.75 -1.66 -9.67
C THR A 181 12.65 -2.56 -8.45
N TYR A 182 11.44 -2.73 -7.95
CA TYR A 182 11.09 -3.87 -7.11
C TYR A 182 11.30 -5.15 -7.94
N TYR A 183 12.17 -6.04 -7.44
CA TYR A 183 12.33 -7.42 -7.91
C TYR A 183 11.93 -8.37 -6.79
#